data_AF-A0A9X4KZW4-F1
#
_entry.id   AF-A0A9X4KZW4-F1
#
_cell.length_a   1.000
_cell.length_b   1.000
_cell.length_c   1.000
_cell.angle_alpha   90.00
_cell.angle_beta   90.00
_cell.angle_gamma   90.00
#
_symmetry.space_group_name_H-M   'P 1'
#
loop_
_entity.id
_entity.type
_entity.pdbx_description
1 polymer ?
#
loop_
_entity_poly.entity_id
_entity_poly.type
_entity_poly.pdbx_seq_one_letter_code
_entity_poly.pdbx_strand_id
1 'polypeptide(L)'
;MSDEDILKRLKRMGIPVDREIFLRDLQTFMHSDRVAQLWLEQSGSPSVREEAMFPTLAAKELSRRWAPDVLSFDKLEDMVERLSDYGSPQQDEERLALLRTVWDRLKTHFILPLGIRAWDNLYARFPTFIDFAWVLDEYSLTLRNASVALEVEQRKALLEERIALCREQQELFTDIEPDQLLNLRIEIGESYGLMGDFAQSDLTFENITADLPDAVWAYIQWGDLYRKSDRAKAASIYSLGLERCQGNPDNLFDLKELENRMAGLAQL
;
A
#
# COMPACT_ATOMS: atom_id res chain seq x y z
N MET A 1 3.16 32.85 11.89
CA MET A 1 4.53 33.32 11.58
C MET A 1 4.60 33.63 10.09
N SER A 2 5.11 34.80 9.71
CA SER A 2 5.21 35.21 8.30
C SER A 2 6.39 34.51 7.60
N ASP A 3 6.44 34.56 6.27
CA ASP A 3 7.56 34.01 5.50
C ASP A 3 8.89 34.70 5.88
N GLU A 4 8.87 36.02 6.06
CA GLU A 4 10.05 36.76 6.52
C GLU A 4 10.55 36.31 7.89
N ASP A 5 9.63 36.01 8.82
CA ASP A 5 9.99 35.55 10.17
C ASP A 5 10.65 34.16 10.10
N ILE A 6 10.12 33.27 9.26
CA ILE A 6 10.69 31.94 9.01
C ILE A 6 12.12 32.09 8.48
N LEU A 7 12.32 32.88 7.42
CA LEU A 7 13.64 33.08 6.80
C LEU A 7 14.64 33.76 7.74
N LYS A 8 14.22 34.77 8.50
CA LYS A 8 15.07 35.42 9.51
C LYS A 8 15.52 34.42 10.58
N ARG A 9 14.64 33.50 11.00
CA ARG A 9 15.00 32.46 11.99
C ARG A 9 15.92 31.41 11.39
N LEU A 10 15.64 30.88 10.20
CA LEU A 10 16.53 29.95 9.49
C LEU A 10 17.95 30.54 9.32
N LYS A 11 18.04 31.82 8.92
CA LYS A 11 19.31 32.52 8.79
C LYS A 11 20.08 32.62 10.12
N ARG A 12 19.40 32.87 11.25
CA ARG A 12 20.03 32.88 12.58
C ARG A 12 20.55 31.51 13.01
N MET A 13 19.93 30.44 12.50
CA MET A 13 20.37 29.06 12.71
C MET A 13 21.52 28.65 11.77
N GLY A 14 22.02 29.57 10.93
CA GLY A 14 23.09 29.27 9.97
C GLY A 14 22.59 28.62 8.68
N ILE A 15 21.31 28.73 8.37
CA ILE A 15 20.69 28.20 7.14
C ILE A 15 20.37 29.39 6.21
N PRO A 16 21.27 29.76 5.28
CA PRO A 16 21.02 30.83 4.32
C PRO A 16 20.17 30.30 3.17
N VAL A 17 18.85 30.49 3.25
CA VAL A 17 17.91 30.09 2.19
C VAL A 17 17.01 31.25 1.78
N ASP A 18 16.66 31.29 0.50
CA ASP A 18 15.63 32.14 -0.08
C ASP A 18 14.62 31.29 -0.86
N ARG A 19 13.66 31.94 -1.53
CA ARG A 19 12.58 31.27 -2.23
C ARG A 19 13.09 30.46 -3.42
N GLU A 20 13.99 31.02 -4.21
CA GLU A 20 14.54 30.41 -5.40
C GLU A 20 15.33 29.14 -5.05
N ILE A 21 16.18 29.21 -4.01
CA ILE A 21 16.93 28.04 -3.50
C ILE A 21 15.95 26.97 -3.00
N PHE A 22 14.98 27.35 -2.17
CA PHE A 22 14.03 26.39 -1.61
C PHE A 22 13.23 25.68 -2.70
N LEU A 23 12.71 26.41 -3.69
CA LEU A 23 11.89 25.81 -4.76
C LEU A 23 12.72 24.86 -5.63
N ARG A 24 13.98 25.21 -5.93
CA ARG A 24 14.89 24.33 -6.66
C ARG A 24 15.18 23.05 -5.87
N ASP A 25 15.45 23.19 -4.58
CA ASP A 25 15.76 22.04 -3.72
C ASP A 25 14.50 21.17 -3.54
N LEU A 26 13.32 21.77 -3.35
CA LEU A 26 12.04 21.06 -3.29
C LEU A 26 11.74 20.32 -4.60
N GLN A 27 12.02 20.90 -5.76
CA GLN A 27 11.85 20.21 -7.04
C GLN A 27 12.82 19.02 -7.19
N THR A 28 14.01 19.11 -6.58
CA THR A 28 15.02 18.05 -6.63
C THR A 28 14.67 16.89 -5.71
N PHE A 29 14.29 17.18 -4.46
CA PHE A 29 14.03 16.17 -3.45
C PHE A 29 12.57 15.70 -3.41
N MET A 30 11.64 16.52 -3.92
CA MET A 30 10.19 16.28 -3.89
C MET A 30 9.63 15.99 -2.48
N HIS A 31 10.35 16.37 -1.43
CA HIS A 31 10.00 16.11 -0.03
C HIS A 31 10.58 17.19 0.86
N SER A 32 9.74 17.89 1.63
CA SER A 32 10.19 19.04 2.43
C SER A 32 11.14 18.64 3.57
N ASP A 33 10.93 17.49 4.21
CA ASP A 33 11.85 16.98 5.25
C ASP A 33 13.26 16.69 4.72
N ARG A 34 13.41 16.27 3.46
CA ARG A 34 14.73 16.11 2.84
C ARG A 34 15.41 17.44 2.55
N VAL A 35 14.64 18.47 2.18
CA VAL A 35 15.16 19.85 2.07
C VAL A 35 15.63 20.36 3.43
N ALA A 36 14.82 20.13 4.48
CA ALA A 36 15.21 20.48 5.84
C ALA A 36 16.46 19.73 6.29
N GLN A 37 16.55 18.42 6.00
CA GLN A 37 17.73 17.62 6.33
C GLN A 37 19.00 18.16 5.63
N LEU A 38 18.90 18.53 4.35
CA LEU A 38 20.01 19.17 3.64
C LEU A 38 20.46 20.45 4.36
N TRP A 39 19.53 21.28 4.82
CA TRP A 39 19.84 22.48 5.59
C TRP A 39 20.57 22.15 6.90
N LEU A 40 20.10 21.12 7.63
CA LEU A 40 20.72 20.68 8.88
C LEU A 40 22.16 20.20 8.63
N GLU A 41 22.38 19.39 7.59
CA GLU A 41 23.69 18.85 7.21
C GLU A 41 24.68 19.94 6.78
N GLN A 42 24.20 20.96 6.05
CA GLN A 42 25.04 22.07 5.57
C GLN A 42 25.35 23.13 6.63
N SER A 43 24.46 23.32 7.61
CA SER A 43 24.57 24.42 8.58
C SER A 43 25.76 24.29 9.53
N GLY A 44 26.26 23.06 9.79
CA GLY A 44 27.39 22.79 10.67
C GLY A 44 27.26 23.31 12.12
N SER A 45 26.12 23.89 12.50
CA SER A 45 25.96 24.66 13.74
C SER A 45 25.45 23.80 14.89
N PRO A 46 26.04 23.88 16.10
CA PRO A 46 25.54 23.19 17.29
C PRO A 46 24.11 23.59 17.70
N SER A 47 23.72 24.86 17.47
CA SER A 47 22.39 25.38 17.84
C SER A 47 21.23 24.73 17.07
N VAL A 48 21.53 24.11 15.95
CA VAL A 48 20.57 23.43 15.08
C VAL A 48 20.11 22.09 15.70
N ARG A 49 20.88 21.48 16.60
CA ARG A 49 20.49 20.23 17.26
C ARG A 49 19.46 20.42 18.38
N GLU A 50 19.46 21.58 19.05
CA GLU A 50 18.52 21.87 20.14
C GLU A 50 17.13 22.30 19.61
N GLU A 51 17.07 22.87 18.40
CA GLU A 51 15.83 23.27 17.72
C GLU A 51 15.61 22.54 16.39
N ALA A 52 16.06 21.29 16.26
CA ALA A 52 16.07 20.54 15.00
C ALA A 52 14.69 20.41 14.33
N MET A 53 13.60 20.53 15.09
CA MET A 53 12.23 20.51 14.55
C MET A 53 11.88 21.78 13.76
N PHE A 54 12.50 22.92 14.07
CA PHE A 54 12.11 24.18 13.43
C PHE A 54 12.40 24.17 11.91
N PRO A 55 13.59 23.76 11.42
CA PRO A 55 13.86 23.65 9.99
C PRO A 55 12.88 22.73 9.26
N THR A 56 12.51 21.60 9.88
CA THR A 56 11.51 20.66 9.35
C THR A 56 10.14 21.31 9.20
N LEU A 57 9.62 21.95 10.26
CA LEU A 57 8.34 22.64 10.22
C LEU A 57 8.35 23.84 9.25
N ALA A 58 9.48 24.55 9.18
CA ALA A 58 9.67 25.65 8.24
C ALA A 58 9.61 25.15 6.80
N ALA A 59 10.30 24.06 6.45
CA ALA A 59 10.27 23.50 5.11
C ALA A 59 8.86 23.06 4.70
N LYS A 60 8.12 22.38 5.60
CA LYS A 60 6.71 22.01 5.36
C LYS A 60 5.85 23.24 5.08
N GLU A 61 5.96 24.26 5.92
CA GLU A 61 5.16 25.48 5.79
C GLU A 61 5.50 26.26 4.51
N LEU A 62 6.80 26.41 4.18
CA LEU A 62 7.24 27.06 2.95
C LEU A 62 6.82 26.27 1.71
N SER A 63 6.84 24.93 1.75
CA SER A 63 6.34 24.07 0.67
C SER A 63 4.88 24.36 0.37
N ARG A 64 4.03 24.39 1.40
CA ARG A 64 2.60 24.70 1.28
C ARG A 64 2.33 26.09 0.69
N ARG A 65 3.11 27.10 1.09
CA ARG A 65 2.91 28.49 0.67
C ARG A 65 3.52 28.83 -0.69
N TRP A 66 4.72 28.35 -0.96
CA TRP A 66 5.49 28.77 -2.13
C TRP A 66 5.35 27.84 -3.32
N ALA A 67 4.92 26.60 -3.09
CA ALA A 67 4.74 25.58 -4.11
C ALA A 67 3.37 24.85 -3.96
N PRO A 68 2.24 25.57 -3.88
CA PRO A 68 0.92 24.96 -3.68
C PRO A 68 0.51 24.01 -4.82
N ASP A 69 1.06 24.20 -6.01
CA ASP A 69 0.73 23.39 -7.20
C ASP A 69 1.75 22.25 -7.47
N VAL A 70 2.90 22.26 -6.78
CA VAL A 70 3.91 21.19 -6.94
C VAL A 70 3.50 19.99 -6.12
N LEU A 71 3.31 18.83 -6.73
CA LEU A 71 3.08 17.60 -5.99
C LEU A 71 4.39 17.20 -5.27
N SER A 72 4.41 17.33 -3.95
CA SER A 72 5.45 16.78 -3.09
C SER A 72 4.95 15.53 -2.39
N PHE A 73 5.89 14.74 -1.87
CA PHE A 73 5.59 13.58 -1.06
C PHE A 73 4.80 13.98 0.21
N ASP A 74 5.08 15.14 0.82
CA ASP A 74 4.31 15.67 1.96
C ASP A 74 2.81 15.82 1.62
N LYS A 75 2.47 16.16 0.37
CA LYS A 75 1.06 16.26 -0.04
C LYS A 75 0.40 14.89 -0.23
N LEU A 76 1.16 13.88 -0.62
CA LEU A 76 0.68 12.49 -0.59
C LEU A 76 0.44 12.04 0.85
N GLU A 77 1.32 12.42 1.77
CA GLU A 77 1.13 12.14 3.20
C GLU A 77 -0.15 12.80 3.73
N ASP A 78 -0.32 14.10 3.50
CA ASP A 78 -1.54 14.85 3.86
C ASP A 78 -2.81 14.19 3.25
N MET A 79 -2.71 13.58 2.05
CA MET A 79 -3.82 12.84 1.44
C MET A 79 -4.11 11.50 2.13
N VAL A 80 -3.08 10.75 2.51
CA VAL A 80 -3.23 9.47 3.20
C VAL A 80 -3.77 9.67 4.62
N GLU A 81 -3.34 10.70 5.33
CA GLU A 81 -3.87 11.03 6.66
C GLU A 81 -5.39 11.25 6.63
N ARG A 82 -5.92 11.85 5.55
CA ARG A 82 -7.36 12.06 5.35
C ARG A 82 -8.15 10.78 5.16
N LEU A 83 -7.51 9.63 4.90
CA LEU A 83 -8.22 8.35 4.88
C LEU A 83 -8.86 8.04 6.25
N SER A 84 -8.30 8.58 7.34
CA SER A 84 -8.87 8.46 8.68
C SER A 84 -10.21 9.17 8.87
N ASP A 85 -10.57 10.11 7.98
CA ASP A 85 -11.87 10.78 7.96
C ASP A 85 -13.01 9.86 7.44
N TYR A 86 -12.65 8.73 6.81
CA TYR A 86 -13.57 7.78 6.17
C TYR A 86 -13.51 6.42 6.86
N GLY A 87 -14.38 6.23 7.87
CA GLY A 87 -14.37 5.04 8.73
C GLY A 87 -15.62 4.16 8.63
N SER A 88 -16.56 4.49 7.75
CA SER A 88 -17.84 3.78 7.62
C SER A 88 -18.12 3.32 6.19
N PRO A 89 -18.85 2.21 5.98
CA PRO A 89 -19.18 1.71 4.63
C PRO A 89 -19.94 2.72 3.76
N GLN A 90 -20.68 3.66 4.37
CA GLN A 90 -21.40 4.71 3.63
C GLN A 90 -20.46 5.69 2.93
N GLN A 91 -19.18 5.68 3.28
CA GLN A 91 -18.15 6.56 2.76
C GLN A 91 -17.18 5.83 1.82
N ASP A 92 -17.47 4.57 1.46
CA ASP A 92 -16.57 3.75 0.63
C ASP A 92 -16.33 4.40 -0.74
N GLU A 93 -17.31 5.12 -1.31
CA GLU A 93 -17.13 5.78 -2.61
C GLU A 93 -16.11 6.93 -2.54
N GLU A 94 -16.24 7.83 -1.57
CA GLU A 94 -15.27 8.91 -1.36
C GLU A 94 -13.90 8.37 -0.97
N ARG A 95 -13.87 7.33 -0.14
CA ARG A 95 -12.64 6.66 0.28
C ARG A 95 -11.92 6.03 -0.91
N LEU A 96 -12.64 5.31 -1.77
CA LEU A 96 -12.10 4.74 -3.01
C LEU A 96 -11.62 5.84 -3.98
N ALA A 97 -12.34 6.96 -4.09
CA ALA A 97 -11.90 8.09 -4.91
C ALA A 97 -10.57 8.68 -4.41
N LEU A 98 -10.40 8.80 -3.09
CA LEU A 98 -9.15 9.26 -2.49
C LEU A 98 -8.01 8.24 -2.71
N LEU A 99 -8.25 6.95 -2.47
CA LEU A 99 -7.26 5.88 -2.68
C LEU A 99 -6.81 5.79 -4.15
N ARG A 100 -7.74 5.88 -5.11
CA ARG A 100 -7.44 6.03 -6.55
C ARG A 100 -6.49 7.19 -6.81
N THR A 101 -6.80 8.35 -6.23
CA THR A 101 -6.01 9.57 -6.43
C THR A 101 -4.62 9.44 -5.80
N VAL A 102 -4.51 8.84 -4.61
CA VAL A 102 -3.21 8.58 -3.97
C VAL A 102 -2.38 7.65 -4.84
N TRP A 103 -2.95 6.52 -5.27
CA TRP A 103 -2.23 5.54 -6.10
C TRP A 103 -1.78 6.14 -7.43
N ASP A 104 -2.68 6.82 -8.16
CA ASP A 104 -2.35 7.43 -9.45
C ASP A 104 -1.22 8.46 -9.31
N ARG A 105 -1.27 9.30 -8.28
CA ARG A 105 -0.23 10.30 -8.01
C ARG A 105 1.09 9.68 -7.59
N LEU A 106 1.06 8.69 -6.70
CA LEU A 106 2.25 7.96 -6.28
C LEU A 106 2.93 7.30 -7.49
N LYS A 107 2.15 6.62 -8.32
CA LYS A 107 2.60 5.96 -9.54
C LYS A 107 3.21 6.94 -10.55
N THR A 108 2.46 7.96 -10.94
CA THR A 108 2.81 8.86 -12.05
C THR A 108 3.91 9.85 -11.72
N HIS A 109 4.06 10.26 -10.46
CA HIS A 109 5.03 11.26 -10.06
C HIS A 109 6.25 10.71 -9.32
N PHE A 110 6.15 9.51 -8.73
CA PHE A 110 7.25 8.95 -7.93
C PHE A 110 7.71 7.61 -8.49
N ILE A 111 6.84 6.61 -8.58
CA ILE A 111 7.26 5.25 -8.94
C ILE A 111 7.82 5.20 -10.37
N LEU A 112 7.04 5.63 -11.36
CA LEU A 112 7.44 5.58 -12.76
C LEU A 112 8.63 6.51 -13.08
N PRO A 113 8.61 7.81 -12.71
CA PRO A 113 9.70 8.71 -13.09
C PRO A 113 11.03 8.38 -12.41
N LEU A 114 11.00 7.75 -11.24
CA LEU A 114 12.20 7.42 -10.47
C LEU A 114 12.63 5.95 -10.63
N GLY A 115 11.88 5.14 -11.39
CA GLY A 115 12.18 3.74 -11.61
C GLY A 115 12.19 2.92 -10.31
N ILE A 116 11.26 3.19 -9.40
CA ILE A 116 11.08 2.43 -8.16
C ILE A 116 10.52 1.05 -8.52
N ARG A 117 11.16 -0.02 -8.05
CA ARG A 117 10.83 -1.42 -8.37
C ARG A 117 10.41 -2.27 -7.17
N ALA A 118 10.52 -1.72 -5.97
CA ALA A 118 10.03 -2.29 -4.72
C ALA A 118 9.72 -1.17 -3.73
N TRP A 119 8.91 -1.47 -2.71
CA TRP A 119 8.58 -0.54 -1.64
C TRP A 119 9.82 -0.05 -0.88
N ASP A 120 10.79 -0.92 -0.63
CA ASP A 120 12.05 -0.56 0.02
C ASP A 120 12.83 0.51 -0.75
N ASN A 121 12.79 0.50 -2.09
CA ASN A 121 13.40 1.57 -2.88
C ASN A 121 12.69 2.92 -2.67
N LEU A 122 11.36 2.89 -2.52
CA LEU A 122 10.57 4.09 -2.23
C LEU A 122 10.95 4.65 -0.86
N TYR A 123 10.93 3.82 0.19
CA TYR A 123 11.20 4.27 1.56
C TYR A 123 12.65 4.68 1.78
N ALA A 124 13.61 4.03 1.11
CA ALA A 124 15.00 4.45 1.14
C ALA A 124 15.19 5.86 0.55
N ARG A 125 14.36 6.25 -0.42
CA ARG A 125 14.43 7.55 -1.10
C ARG A 125 13.59 8.62 -0.41
N PHE A 126 12.44 8.25 0.12
CA PHE A 126 11.48 9.11 0.80
C PHE A 126 11.25 8.56 2.21
N PRO A 127 12.09 8.95 3.19
CA PRO A 127 11.86 8.60 4.57
C PRO A 127 10.51 9.16 5.03
N THR A 128 9.58 8.26 5.32
CA THR A 128 8.21 8.60 5.71
C THR A 128 7.76 7.68 6.84
N PHE A 129 6.79 8.14 7.62
CA PHE A 129 6.10 7.31 8.60
C PHE A 129 4.91 6.55 7.99
N ILE A 130 4.58 6.83 6.72
CA ILE A 130 3.45 6.23 6.03
C ILE A 130 3.89 4.94 5.33
N ASP A 131 3.22 3.86 5.70
CA ASP A 131 3.31 2.60 4.99
C ASP A 131 2.41 2.63 3.75
N PHE A 132 2.98 3.02 2.60
CA PHE A 132 2.28 2.97 1.31
C PHE A 132 1.91 1.55 0.84
N ALA A 133 2.58 0.49 1.29
CA ALA A 133 2.15 -0.88 0.99
C ALA A 133 0.80 -1.14 1.69
N TRP A 134 0.69 -0.76 2.97
CA TRP A 134 -0.57 -0.81 3.70
C TRP A 134 -1.68 0.03 3.04
N VAL A 135 -1.35 1.20 2.48
CA VAL A 135 -2.35 2.03 1.75
C VAL A 135 -2.92 1.28 0.53
N LEU A 136 -2.11 0.50 -0.19
CA LEU A 136 -2.61 -0.30 -1.31
C LEU A 136 -3.37 -1.54 -0.87
N ASP A 137 -2.95 -2.19 0.23
CA ASP A 137 -3.74 -3.25 0.86
C ASP A 137 -5.13 -2.73 1.26
N GLU A 138 -5.19 -1.53 1.84
CA GLU A 138 -6.45 -0.88 2.21
C GLU A 138 -7.30 -0.55 0.97
N TYR A 139 -6.68 -0.15 -0.14
CA TYR A 139 -7.38 0.07 -1.39
C TYR A 139 -7.98 -1.22 -1.96
N SER A 140 -7.19 -2.28 -2.02
CA SER A 140 -7.64 -3.60 -2.45
C SER A 140 -8.79 -4.12 -1.56
N LEU A 141 -8.63 -4.01 -0.24
CA LEU A 141 -9.63 -4.42 0.75
C LEU A 141 -10.91 -3.59 0.65
N THR A 142 -10.82 -2.27 0.45
CA THR A 142 -11.99 -1.40 0.30
C THR A 142 -12.76 -1.77 -0.96
N LEU A 143 -12.08 -2.02 -2.10
CA LEU A 143 -12.73 -2.50 -3.33
C LEU A 143 -13.47 -3.82 -3.10
N ARG A 144 -12.82 -4.77 -2.43
CA ARG A 144 -13.41 -6.06 -2.07
C ARG A 144 -14.64 -5.88 -1.18
N ASN A 145 -14.54 -5.11 -0.10
CA ASN A 145 -15.63 -4.96 0.86
C ASN A 145 -16.83 -4.22 0.25
N ALA A 146 -16.58 -3.13 -0.48
CA ALA A 146 -17.62 -2.39 -1.19
C ALA A 146 -18.37 -3.28 -2.19
N SER A 147 -17.69 -4.27 -2.78
CA SER A 147 -18.29 -5.19 -3.75
C SER A 147 -19.35 -6.15 -3.17
N VAL A 148 -19.30 -6.46 -1.87
CA VAL A 148 -20.12 -7.52 -1.24
C VAL A 148 -21.61 -7.21 -1.27
N ALA A 149 -21.98 -5.95 -1.05
CA ALA A 149 -23.37 -5.51 -0.96
C ALA A 149 -23.96 -5.07 -2.32
N LEU A 150 -23.16 -5.11 -3.39
CA LEU A 150 -23.56 -4.62 -4.70
C LEU A 150 -24.21 -5.70 -5.56
N GLU A 151 -25.05 -5.22 -6.48
CA GLU A 151 -25.58 -5.98 -7.61
C GLU A 151 -24.45 -6.47 -8.53
N VAL A 152 -24.74 -7.50 -9.33
CA VAL A 152 -23.74 -8.27 -10.08
C VAL A 152 -22.80 -7.41 -10.93
N GLU A 153 -23.33 -6.46 -11.71
CA GLU A 153 -22.51 -5.64 -12.62
C GLU A 153 -21.60 -4.66 -11.87
N GLN A 154 -22.11 -3.99 -10.83
CA GLN A 154 -21.31 -3.08 -10.01
C GLN A 154 -20.27 -3.83 -9.18
N ARG A 155 -20.63 -5.00 -8.63
CA ARG A 155 -19.68 -5.90 -7.96
C ARG A 155 -18.55 -6.28 -8.91
N LYS A 156 -18.89 -6.72 -10.13
CA LYS A 156 -17.92 -7.11 -11.14
C LYS A 156 -16.96 -5.96 -11.47
N ALA A 157 -17.48 -4.75 -11.67
CA ALA A 157 -16.64 -3.58 -11.95
C ALA A 157 -15.60 -3.30 -10.84
N LEU A 158 -15.98 -3.37 -9.56
CA LEU A 158 -15.04 -3.16 -8.45
C LEU A 158 -14.00 -4.29 -8.32
N LEU A 159 -14.40 -5.53 -8.60
CA LEU A 159 -13.49 -6.68 -8.55
C LEU A 159 -12.53 -6.71 -9.74
N GLU A 160 -12.98 -6.27 -10.93
CA GLU A 160 -12.11 -6.04 -12.08
C GLU A 160 -11.10 -4.93 -11.81
N GLU A 161 -11.52 -3.85 -11.14
CA GLU A 161 -10.61 -2.79 -10.68
C GLU A 161 -9.58 -3.33 -9.68
N ARG A 162 -9.98 -4.17 -8.72
CA ARG A 162 -9.06 -4.82 -7.77
C ARG A 162 -8.04 -5.70 -8.48
N ILE A 163 -8.47 -6.50 -9.47
CA ILE A 163 -7.56 -7.32 -10.29
C ILE A 163 -6.58 -6.44 -11.06
N ALA A 164 -7.06 -5.33 -11.66
CA ALA A 164 -6.22 -4.40 -12.38
C ALA A 164 -5.18 -3.74 -11.47
N LEU A 165 -5.58 -3.32 -10.27
CA LEU A 165 -4.68 -2.79 -9.24
C LEU A 165 -3.57 -3.80 -8.88
N CYS A 166 -3.93 -5.07 -8.64
CA CYS A 166 -2.96 -6.10 -8.28
C CYS A 166 -1.97 -6.37 -9.43
N ARG A 167 -2.47 -6.49 -10.66
CA ARG A 167 -1.62 -6.71 -11.85
C ARG A 167 -0.69 -5.52 -12.11
N GLU A 168 -1.21 -4.31 -11.98
CA GLU A 168 -0.41 -3.10 -12.14
C GLU A 168 0.73 -3.06 -11.11
N GLN A 169 0.50 -3.45 -9.86
CA GLN A 169 1.56 -3.56 -8.87
C GLN A 169 2.60 -4.62 -9.26
N GLN A 170 2.19 -5.79 -9.75
CA GLN A 170 3.10 -6.84 -10.22
C GLN A 170 3.97 -6.37 -11.41
N GLU A 171 3.42 -5.55 -12.30
CA GLU A 171 4.13 -4.99 -13.45
C GLU A 171 5.11 -3.88 -13.06
N LEU A 172 4.72 -3.02 -12.12
CA LEU A 172 5.53 -1.90 -11.66
C LEU A 172 6.66 -2.35 -10.73
N PHE A 173 6.36 -3.24 -9.79
CA PHE A 173 7.30 -3.69 -8.78
C PHE A 173 7.97 -5.00 -9.19
N THR A 174 8.95 -4.92 -10.09
CA THR A 174 9.68 -6.09 -10.58
C THR A 174 10.57 -6.75 -9.54
N ASP A 175 10.87 -6.05 -8.45
CA ASP A 175 11.74 -6.50 -7.37
C ASP A 175 10.93 -6.66 -6.06
N ILE A 176 9.61 -6.90 -6.19
CA ILE A 176 8.69 -7.11 -5.08
C ILE A 176 9.03 -8.36 -4.27
N GLU A 177 8.87 -8.29 -2.95
CA GLU A 177 9.14 -9.42 -2.06
C GLU A 177 8.19 -10.60 -2.35
N PRO A 178 8.65 -11.86 -2.24
CA PRO A 178 7.85 -13.03 -2.58
C PRO A 178 6.50 -13.11 -1.85
N ASP A 179 6.45 -12.75 -0.57
CA ASP A 179 5.21 -12.77 0.22
C ASP A 179 4.21 -11.72 -0.25
N GLN A 180 4.69 -10.54 -0.64
CA GLN A 180 3.85 -9.49 -1.23
C GLN A 180 3.33 -9.93 -2.59
N LEU A 181 4.17 -10.55 -3.42
CA LEU A 181 3.75 -11.12 -4.70
C LEU A 181 2.69 -12.22 -4.52
N LEU A 182 2.87 -13.11 -3.54
CA LEU A 182 1.90 -14.14 -3.19
C LEU A 182 0.55 -13.52 -2.82
N ASN A 183 0.54 -12.50 -1.96
CA ASN A 183 -0.68 -11.80 -1.57
C ASN A 183 -1.41 -11.25 -2.80
N LEU A 184 -0.74 -10.51 -3.69
CA LEU A 184 -1.36 -9.98 -4.91
C LEU A 184 -1.98 -11.09 -5.79
N ARG A 185 -1.32 -12.24 -5.90
CA ARG A 185 -1.86 -13.39 -6.66
C ARG A 185 -3.09 -13.99 -5.99
N ILE A 186 -3.09 -14.13 -4.66
CA ILE A 186 -4.25 -14.59 -3.87
C ILE A 186 -5.43 -13.64 -4.07
N GLU A 187 -5.19 -12.32 -4.01
CA GLU A 187 -6.23 -11.31 -4.20
C GLU A 187 -6.86 -11.35 -5.59
N ILE A 188 -6.07 -11.61 -6.63
CA ILE A 188 -6.58 -11.83 -7.99
C ILE A 188 -7.48 -13.08 -8.03
N GLY A 189 -7.02 -14.20 -7.47
CA GLY A 189 -7.78 -15.45 -7.43
C GLY A 189 -9.10 -15.30 -6.67
N GLU A 190 -9.04 -14.69 -5.48
CA GLU A 190 -10.22 -14.38 -4.67
C GLU A 190 -11.21 -13.50 -5.45
N SER A 191 -10.72 -12.47 -6.15
CA SER A 191 -11.57 -11.56 -6.92
C SER A 191 -12.32 -12.26 -8.05
N TYR A 192 -11.67 -13.20 -8.75
CA TYR A 192 -12.36 -14.06 -9.73
C TYR A 192 -13.46 -14.90 -9.07
N GLY A 193 -13.17 -15.52 -7.94
CA GLY A 193 -14.15 -16.31 -7.18
C GLY A 193 -15.35 -15.47 -6.71
N LEU A 194 -15.12 -14.25 -6.23
CA LEU A 194 -16.16 -13.32 -5.79
C LEU A 194 -17.05 -12.82 -6.95
N MET A 195 -16.52 -12.78 -8.17
CA MET A 195 -17.31 -12.54 -9.39
C MET A 195 -18.11 -13.77 -9.86
N GLY A 196 -17.83 -14.96 -9.29
CA GLY A 196 -18.40 -16.23 -9.73
C GLY A 196 -17.66 -16.88 -10.90
N ASP A 197 -16.53 -16.31 -11.35
CA ASP A 197 -15.65 -16.93 -12.34
C ASP A 197 -14.71 -17.94 -11.67
N PHE A 198 -15.32 -19.03 -11.21
CA PHE A 198 -14.61 -20.09 -10.50
C PHE A 198 -13.54 -20.78 -11.37
N ALA A 199 -13.69 -20.77 -12.70
CA ALA A 199 -12.69 -21.33 -13.60
C ALA A 199 -11.38 -20.53 -13.57
N GLN A 200 -11.45 -19.20 -13.66
CA GLN A 200 -10.28 -18.35 -13.53
C GLN A 200 -9.72 -18.33 -12.10
N SER A 201 -10.60 -18.38 -11.09
CA SER A 201 -10.21 -18.50 -9.69
C SER A 201 -9.37 -19.77 -9.46
N ASP A 202 -9.87 -20.94 -9.88
CA ASP A 202 -9.18 -22.22 -9.71
C ASP A 202 -7.84 -22.20 -10.44
N LEU A 203 -7.81 -21.78 -11.71
CA LEU A 203 -6.57 -21.69 -12.46
C LEU A 203 -5.53 -20.80 -11.76
N THR A 204 -5.98 -19.70 -11.15
CA THR A 204 -5.09 -18.81 -10.40
C THR A 204 -4.48 -19.51 -9.19
N PHE A 205 -5.30 -20.16 -8.37
CA PHE A 205 -4.82 -20.88 -7.17
C PHE A 205 -4.02 -22.15 -7.50
N GLU A 206 -4.38 -22.86 -8.56
CA GLU A 206 -3.59 -23.98 -9.09
C GLU A 206 -2.19 -23.52 -9.48
N ASN A 207 -2.07 -22.39 -10.18
CA ASN A 207 -0.76 -21.82 -10.52
C ASN A 207 0.02 -21.38 -9.26
N ILE A 208 -0.64 -20.73 -8.29
CA ILE A 208 0.00 -20.35 -7.02
C ILE A 208 0.56 -21.58 -6.31
N THR A 209 -0.25 -22.61 -6.16
CA THR A 209 0.09 -23.82 -5.40
C THR A 209 0.98 -24.81 -6.15
N ALA A 210 1.16 -24.61 -7.47
CA ALA A 210 2.19 -25.27 -8.25
C ALA A 210 3.57 -24.61 -8.05
N ASP A 211 3.60 -23.27 -8.04
CA ASP A 211 4.84 -22.50 -7.83
C ASP A 211 5.30 -22.52 -6.38
N LEU A 212 4.35 -22.44 -5.44
CA LEU A 212 4.55 -22.37 -3.98
C LEU A 212 3.68 -23.43 -3.29
N PRO A 213 4.11 -24.70 -3.29
CA PRO A 213 3.30 -25.80 -2.75
C PRO A 213 3.02 -25.72 -1.25
N ASP A 214 3.82 -24.96 -0.50
CA ASP A 214 3.70 -24.78 0.95
C ASP A 214 3.03 -23.44 1.35
N ALA A 215 2.44 -22.72 0.39
CA ALA A 215 1.70 -21.48 0.64
C ALA A 215 0.34 -21.75 1.31
N VAL A 216 0.34 -21.92 2.63
CA VAL A 216 -0.86 -22.28 3.43
C VAL A 216 -2.05 -21.35 3.14
N TRP A 217 -1.81 -20.04 3.10
CA TRP A 217 -2.86 -19.05 2.87
C TRP A 217 -3.51 -19.15 1.49
N ALA A 218 -2.81 -19.65 0.47
CA ALA A 218 -3.40 -19.90 -0.84
C ALA A 218 -4.48 -21.00 -0.76
N TYR A 219 -4.21 -22.08 -0.01
CA TYR A 219 -5.18 -23.15 0.21
C TYR A 219 -6.37 -22.71 1.06
N ILE A 220 -6.12 -21.92 2.12
CA ILE A 220 -7.18 -21.37 2.97
C ILE A 220 -8.15 -20.54 2.12
N GLN A 221 -7.61 -19.57 1.38
CA GLN A 221 -8.42 -18.64 0.59
C GLN A 221 -9.14 -19.33 -0.56
N TRP A 222 -8.48 -20.28 -1.24
CA TRP A 222 -9.10 -21.06 -2.30
C TRP A 222 -10.26 -21.90 -1.79
N GLY A 223 -10.08 -22.62 -0.66
CA GLY A 223 -11.15 -23.44 -0.09
C GLY A 223 -12.30 -22.61 0.48
N ASP A 224 -12.01 -21.43 1.05
CA ASP A 224 -13.02 -20.51 1.59
C ASP A 224 -14.04 -20.06 0.54
N LEU A 225 -13.65 -19.94 -0.73
CA LEU A 225 -14.55 -19.62 -1.85
C LEU A 225 -15.64 -20.69 -2.06
N TYR A 226 -15.34 -21.95 -1.74
CA TYR A 226 -16.24 -23.09 -1.91
C TYR A 226 -16.94 -23.50 -0.61
N ARG A 227 -16.50 -22.98 0.54
CA ARG A 227 -16.95 -23.43 1.87
C ARG A 227 -18.47 -23.46 2.05
N LYS A 228 -19.19 -22.53 1.41
CA LYS A 228 -20.66 -22.46 1.49
C LYS A 228 -21.38 -23.15 0.31
N SER A 229 -20.78 -23.15 -0.87
CA SER A 229 -21.41 -23.59 -2.13
C SER A 229 -21.09 -25.05 -2.49
N ASP A 230 -19.86 -25.51 -2.22
CA ASP A 230 -19.37 -26.86 -2.49
C ASP A 230 -18.39 -27.31 -1.40
N ARG A 231 -18.94 -27.89 -0.33
CA ARG A 231 -18.16 -28.34 0.83
C ARG A 231 -17.19 -29.47 0.50
N ALA A 232 -17.52 -30.32 -0.47
CA ALA A 232 -16.66 -31.43 -0.86
C ALA A 232 -15.39 -30.89 -1.54
N LYS A 233 -15.55 -29.90 -2.43
CA LYS A 233 -14.42 -29.20 -3.04
C LYS A 233 -13.58 -28.44 -2.01
N ALA A 234 -14.22 -27.70 -1.10
CA ALA A 234 -13.52 -27.02 -0.01
C ALA A 234 -12.68 -28.00 0.84
N ALA A 235 -13.26 -29.13 1.25
CA ALA A 235 -12.56 -30.18 1.99
C ALA A 235 -11.38 -30.78 1.20
N SER A 236 -11.54 -30.97 -0.11
CA SER A 236 -10.45 -31.45 -0.97
C SER A 236 -9.29 -30.45 -1.01
N ILE A 237 -9.57 -29.16 -1.16
CA ILE A 237 -8.56 -28.09 -1.21
C ILE A 237 -7.82 -27.98 0.13
N TYR A 238 -8.56 -27.97 1.25
CA TYR A 238 -7.92 -27.89 2.56
C TYR A 238 -7.06 -29.13 2.86
N SER A 239 -7.50 -30.32 2.44
CA SER A 239 -6.74 -31.57 2.63
C SER A 239 -5.44 -31.53 1.85
N LEU A 240 -5.49 -31.03 0.61
CA LEU A 240 -4.31 -30.84 -0.23
C LEU A 240 -3.30 -29.87 0.41
N GLY A 241 -3.78 -28.78 1.01
CA GLY A 241 -2.94 -27.85 1.74
C GLY A 241 -2.28 -28.49 2.96
N LEU A 242 -3.02 -29.26 3.76
CA LEU A 242 -2.48 -29.98 4.91
C LEU A 242 -1.39 -30.97 4.48
N GLU A 243 -1.62 -31.74 3.41
CA GLU A 243 -0.64 -32.69 2.88
C GLU A 243 0.66 -32.00 2.47
N ARG A 244 0.58 -30.86 1.78
CA ARG A 244 1.75 -30.18 1.20
C ARG A 244 2.49 -29.27 2.18
N CYS A 245 1.80 -28.69 3.15
CA CYS A 245 2.37 -27.67 4.04
C CYS A 245 2.93 -28.24 5.35
N GLN A 246 2.54 -29.47 5.76
CA GLN A 246 2.92 -30.08 7.04
C GLN A 246 4.44 -30.26 7.27
N GLY A 247 5.25 -30.23 6.20
CA GLY A 247 6.71 -30.41 6.28
C GLY A 247 7.49 -29.14 6.62
N ASN A 248 6.87 -27.96 6.61
CA ASN A 248 7.53 -26.68 6.83
C ASN A 248 7.27 -26.17 8.27
N PRO A 249 8.29 -26.10 9.15
CA PRO A 249 8.15 -25.61 10.52
C PRO A 249 7.68 -24.15 10.62
N ASP A 250 7.96 -23.33 9.60
CA ASP A 250 7.56 -21.92 9.59
C ASP A 250 6.04 -21.77 9.43
N ASN A 251 5.36 -22.81 8.94
CA ASN A 251 3.92 -22.83 8.71
C ASN A 251 3.09 -23.29 9.91
N LEU A 252 3.68 -23.59 11.07
CA LEU A 252 2.95 -24.21 12.21
C LEU A 252 1.72 -23.42 12.65
N PHE A 253 1.79 -22.08 12.64
CA PHE A 253 0.67 -21.23 13.02
C PHE A 253 -0.45 -21.26 11.98
N ASP A 254 -0.09 -21.10 10.69
CA ASP A 254 -1.06 -21.06 9.60
C ASP A 254 -1.70 -22.44 9.33
N LEU A 255 -0.93 -23.52 9.51
CA LEU A 255 -1.44 -24.90 9.43
C LEU A 255 -2.59 -25.12 10.42
N LYS A 256 -2.48 -24.56 11.63
CA LYS A 256 -3.56 -24.63 12.62
C LYS A 256 -4.83 -23.93 12.13
N GLU A 257 -4.70 -22.81 11.43
CA GLU A 257 -5.86 -22.15 10.83
C GLU A 257 -6.47 -23.01 9.73
N LEU A 258 -5.65 -23.64 8.87
CA LEU A 258 -6.14 -24.57 7.85
C LEU A 258 -6.87 -25.78 8.46
N GLU A 259 -6.35 -26.34 9.56
CA GLU A 259 -7.02 -27.39 10.34
C GLU A 259 -8.36 -26.92 10.92
N ASN A 260 -8.41 -25.69 11.46
CA ASN A 260 -9.65 -25.12 11.97
C ASN A 260 -10.70 -24.96 10.86
N ARG A 261 -10.29 -24.52 9.66
CA ARG A 261 -11.18 -24.40 8.50
C ARG A 261 -11.74 -25.75 8.07
N MET A 262 -10.90 -26.78 8.03
CA MET A 262 -11.32 -28.15 7.77
C MET A 262 -12.34 -28.65 8.80
N ALA A 263 -12.04 -28.49 10.10
CA ALA A 263 -12.90 -28.94 11.18
C ALA A 263 -14.27 -28.22 11.16
N GLY A 264 -14.28 -26.93 10.81
CA GLY A 264 -15.48 -26.12 10.70
C GLY A 264 -16.47 -26.58 9.62
N LEU A 265 -16.03 -27.32 8.59
CA LEU A 265 -16.92 -27.85 7.54
C LEU A 265 -17.95 -28.84 8.08
N ALA A 266 -17.64 -29.55 9.17
CA ALA A 266 -18.54 -30.53 9.80
C ALA A 266 -19.61 -29.90 10.70
N GLN A 267 -19.48 -28.61 11.04
CA GLN A 267 -20.35 -27.90 11.98
C GLN A 267 -21.40 -27.01 11.30
N LEU A 268 -21.29 -26.81 9.99
CA LEU A 268 -22.21 -26.03 9.15
C LEU A 268 -23.27 -26.92 8.51
#